data_AF-A0A9R0JCR1-F1
#
_entry.id   AF-A0A9R0JCR1-F1
#
_cell.length_a   1.000
_cell.length_b   1.000
_cell.length_c   1.000
_cell.angle_alpha   90.00
_cell.angle_beta   90.00
_cell.angle_gamma   90.00
#
_symmetry.space_group_name_H-M   'P 1'
#
loop_
_entity.id
_entity.type
_entity.pdbx_description
1 polymer ?
#
loop_
_entity_poly.entity_id
_entity_poly.type
_entity_poly.pdbx_seq_one_letter_code
_entity_poly.pdbx_strand_id
1 'polypeptide(L)'
;MGINGLFADSKGGQTLMVGLILVAACFYAGTLFANNTPLLGIPTSSSASSSTSSLGSLSFTNRVSQTNRRTPLAIPQSGMNVCPINLNEHIPCHDPSYVKDLLPSLDLSRKEELERHCPPLEKRLFCLVPPPKDYKIPIKWPISRDYVWRSNVNHTHLAEVKGGQNWVHEKDRLWWFPGGGTHFKHGALEYIQRLGNMTTNETGDLRNAGVFQVLDVGCGVASFGAYLLPFDIQTMSFAPKDGHENQIQFALERGIGAMIAAISTKQLPYPTSSFDMVHCSRCRVDWHENDGILLREVDRLLRPDGYFVYSAPPAYRKDKDYPVIWDKLMNITTAMCWKLIAKKVQTAIWIKPGDQTCVQENVEQNLIQICDVADDSKPSWNKPLHNCVTKSGEISNPNKLPPRPERLSVYSESLSRLGISREQFATDTLFWQRQVEQYWMLMNVNKTEIRNVMDMNALWGGFAAALNSYPVWVMNVVPSTMDDTLTAIYGRGLLGAFHDWCEPFSTYPRSYDLLHASYLFSHNKGHNNNCLLEDVMLEMDRMLRPEGFIIIRDEERIMSRIKDLAPKFLWDVNSYQLRNKHNENESVLICRKKFWAIV
;
A
#
# COMPACT_ATOMS: atom_id res chain seq x y z
N MET A 1 48.12 -14.69 -65.18
CA MET A 1 49.34 -13.86 -65.28
C MET A 1 49.14 -12.60 -64.43
N GLY A 2 50.14 -12.29 -63.58
CA GLY A 2 50.44 -11.05 -62.82
C GLY A 2 49.31 -10.12 -62.36
N ILE A 3 49.06 -9.88 -61.06
CA ILE A 3 49.87 -9.20 -60.02
C ILE A 3 49.77 -7.64 -60.05
N ASN A 4 49.41 -7.09 -58.86
CA ASN A 4 49.60 -5.74 -58.27
C ASN A 4 48.71 -4.57 -58.72
N GLY A 5 48.22 -3.70 -57.82
CA GLY A 5 48.52 -3.54 -56.39
C GLY A 5 47.54 -2.64 -55.64
N LEU A 6 47.41 -2.92 -54.34
CA LEU A 6 46.77 -2.06 -53.34
C LEU A 6 47.67 -0.84 -53.07
N PHE A 7 47.10 0.36 -53.17
CA PHE A 7 47.54 1.51 -52.38
C PHE A 7 46.47 1.82 -51.35
N ALA A 8 46.79 1.50 -50.10
CA ALA A 8 46.02 1.89 -48.92
C ALA A 8 46.24 3.38 -48.65
N ASP A 9 45.14 4.10 -48.46
CA ASP A 9 45.12 5.52 -48.17
C ASP A 9 45.65 5.78 -46.74
N SER A 10 46.95 6.08 -46.66
CA SER A 10 47.73 6.24 -45.44
C SER A 10 47.24 7.34 -44.48
N LYS A 11 46.29 8.18 -44.90
CA LYS A 11 45.78 9.28 -44.07
C LYS A 11 44.61 8.88 -43.17
N GLY A 12 43.79 7.91 -43.57
CA GLY A 12 42.64 7.45 -42.78
C GLY A 12 43.02 6.59 -41.58
N GLY A 13 44.08 5.79 -41.70
CA GLY A 13 44.60 4.96 -40.60
C GLY A 13 45.28 5.78 -39.50
N GLN A 14 45.95 6.88 -39.86
CA GLN A 14 46.59 7.76 -38.89
C GLN A 14 45.57 8.55 -38.06
N THR A 15 44.49 9.05 -38.65
CA THR A 15 43.42 9.72 -37.89
C THR A 15 42.65 8.78 -36.98
N LEU A 16 42.45 7.52 -37.39
CA LEU A 16 41.80 6.51 -36.54
C LEU A 16 42.68 6.11 -35.34
N MET A 17 43.99 5.95 -35.57
CA MET A 17 44.97 5.66 -34.50
C MET A 17 45.13 6.83 -33.54
N VAL A 18 45.16 8.07 -34.03
CA VAL A 18 45.20 9.27 -33.17
C VAL A 18 43.92 9.38 -32.34
N GLY A 19 42.75 9.08 -32.91
CA GLY A 19 41.49 9.04 -32.18
C GLY A 19 41.47 7.98 -31.08
N LEU A 20 41.95 6.77 -31.37
CA LEU A 20 42.05 5.68 -30.38
C LEU A 20 43.06 5.99 -29.26
N ILE A 21 44.19 6.63 -29.59
CA ILE A 21 45.19 7.06 -28.62
C ILE A 21 44.63 8.20 -27.74
N LEU A 22 43.86 9.13 -28.30
CA LEU A 22 43.18 10.18 -27.54
C LEU A 22 42.13 9.61 -26.59
N VAL A 23 41.32 8.64 -27.04
CA VAL A 23 40.33 7.98 -26.17
C VAL A 23 41.01 7.19 -25.05
N ALA A 24 42.07 6.45 -25.37
CA ALA A 24 42.87 5.73 -24.37
C ALA A 24 43.56 6.69 -23.38
N ALA A 25 44.10 7.81 -23.87
CA ALA A 25 44.73 8.84 -23.03
C ALA A 25 43.71 9.56 -22.15
N CYS A 26 42.49 9.84 -22.64
CA CYS A 26 41.40 10.38 -21.82
C CYS A 26 40.93 9.38 -20.76
N PHE A 27 40.89 8.08 -21.08
CA PHE A 27 40.56 7.02 -20.11
C PHE A 27 41.67 6.85 -19.04
N TYR A 28 42.94 6.97 -19.44
CA TYR A 28 44.07 6.90 -18.51
C TYR A 28 44.25 8.19 -17.68
N ALA A 29 43.98 9.36 -18.25
CA ALA A 29 43.97 10.62 -17.50
C ALA A 29 42.78 10.67 -16.53
N GLY A 30 41.62 10.13 -16.93
CA GLY A 30 40.46 9.97 -16.06
C GLY A 30 40.72 9.04 -14.87
N THR A 31 41.65 8.08 -14.98
CA THR A 31 42.07 7.23 -13.87
C THR A 31 43.24 7.79 -13.06
N LEU A 32 44.08 8.65 -13.65
CA LEU A 32 45.18 9.35 -12.95
C LEU A 32 44.71 10.59 -12.16
N PHE A 33 43.61 11.24 -12.58
CA PHE A 33 43.01 12.39 -11.89
C PHE A 33 41.67 12.05 -11.21
N ALA A 34 41.19 10.82 -11.31
CA ALA A 34 40.20 10.31 -10.37
C ALA A 34 40.87 10.17 -9.00
N ASN A 35 40.62 11.13 -8.12
CA ASN A 35 40.83 10.95 -6.69
C ASN A 35 40.15 9.64 -6.28
N ASN A 36 40.96 8.61 -6.01
CA ASN A 36 40.54 7.39 -5.35
C ASN A 36 40.21 7.71 -3.88
N THR A 37 39.10 8.42 -3.67
CA THR A 37 38.39 8.43 -2.40
C THR A 37 37.47 7.21 -2.37
N PRO A 38 37.67 6.26 -1.44
CA PRO A 38 36.77 5.12 -1.32
C PRO A 38 35.39 5.61 -0.88
N LEU A 39 34.36 5.33 -1.68
CA LEU A 39 32.96 5.70 -1.40
C LEU A 39 32.30 4.74 -0.39
N LEU A 40 33.03 4.42 0.67
CA LEU A 40 32.59 3.65 1.84
C LEU A 40 33.51 4.01 3.02
N GLY A 41 33.38 5.25 3.49
CA GLY A 41 33.90 5.67 4.78
C GLY A 41 32.97 5.14 5.88
N ILE A 42 33.27 3.96 6.41
CA ILE A 42 32.89 3.61 7.78
C ILE A 42 33.62 4.64 8.67
N PRO A 43 32.94 5.45 9.50
CA PRO A 43 33.63 6.39 10.36
C PRO A 43 34.42 5.59 11.40
N THR A 44 35.74 5.55 11.22
CA THR A 44 36.67 5.18 12.28
C THR A 44 36.88 6.40 13.18
N SER A 45 36.72 6.16 14.47
CA SER A 45 36.76 7.11 15.57
C SER A 45 37.97 8.05 15.53
N SER A 46 37.72 9.35 15.34
CA SER A 46 38.61 10.41 15.79
C SER A 46 38.06 11.00 17.09
N SER A 47 38.88 10.92 18.13
CA SER A 47 38.67 11.39 19.50
C SER A 47 38.09 12.80 19.59
N ALA A 48 36.76 12.89 19.75
CA ALA A 48 36.12 14.06 20.33
C ALA A 48 36.23 13.95 21.85
N SER A 49 36.76 14.99 22.48
CA SER A 49 36.78 15.19 23.93
C SER A 49 35.40 14.89 24.52
N SER A 50 35.32 13.81 25.27
CA SER A 50 34.10 13.36 25.95
C SER A 50 33.77 14.31 27.09
N SER A 51 32.93 15.32 26.83
CA SER A 51 32.03 15.80 27.85
C SER A 51 30.94 14.73 28.02
N THR A 52 31.22 13.76 28.87
CA THR A 52 30.23 12.80 29.38
C THR A 52 29.16 13.56 30.17
N SER A 53 28.19 14.15 29.48
CA SER A 53 26.85 14.26 30.05
C SER A 53 26.30 12.85 30.05
N SER A 54 26.25 12.22 31.23
CA SER A 54 25.55 10.96 31.45
C SER A 54 24.14 11.09 30.86
N LEU A 55 23.91 10.50 29.68
CA LEU A 55 22.57 10.24 29.19
C LEU A 55 22.03 9.14 30.10
N GLY A 56 21.52 9.53 31.27
CA GLY A 56 20.88 8.59 32.19
C GLY A 56 19.84 7.83 31.40
N SER A 57 19.89 6.49 31.41
CA SER A 57 18.87 5.70 30.75
C SER A 57 17.53 6.10 31.34
N LEU A 58 16.72 6.82 30.58
CA LEU A 58 15.37 7.17 30.97
C LEU A 58 14.59 5.87 31.05
N SER A 59 14.48 5.34 32.27
CA SER A 59 13.66 4.16 32.54
C SER A 59 12.20 4.59 32.58
N PHE A 60 11.37 3.96 31.77
CA PHE A 60 9.93 4.20 31.77
C PHE A 60 9.26 3.40 32.88
N THR A 61 8.24 3.96 33.52
CA THR A 61 7.49 3.30 34.60
C THR A 61 6.46 2.27 34.10
N ASN A 62 6.30 2.15 32.79
CA ASN A 62 5.32 1.27 32.16
C ASN A 62 5.64 -0.19 32.50
N ARG A 63 4.62 -0.95 32.91
CA ARG A 63 4.78 -2.37 33.26
C ARG A 63 4.64 -3.22 32.01
N VAL A 64 5.48 -4.25 31.88
CA VAL A 64 5.32 -5.30 30.87
C VAL A 64 4.27 -6.29 31.38
N SER A 65 3.09 -6.28 30.76
CA SER A 65 1.98 -7.16 31.14
C SER A 65 0.99 -7.27 30.00
N GLN A 66 0.48 -8.48 29.75
CA GLN A 66 -0.62 -8.68 28.83
C GLN A 66 -1.92 -8.24 29.52
N THR A 67 -2.47 -7.11 29.08
CA THR A 67 -3.77 -6.62 29.53
C THR A 67 -4.77 -6.64 28.40
N ASN A 68 -6.01 -7.03 28.71
CA ASN A 68 -7.13 -6.94 27.80
C ASN A 68 -7.96 -5.69 28.13
N ARG A 69 -8.72 -5.22 27.14
CA ARG A 69 -9.61 -4.08 27.25
C ARG A 69 -10.76 -4.41 28.23
N ARG A 70 -11.01 -3.51 29.18
CA ARG A 70 -12.05 -3.65 30.23
C ARG A 70 -13.01 -2.46 30.19
N THR A 71 -14.23 -2.64 30.70
CA THR A 71 -15.19 -1.56 30.95
C THR A 71 -15.34 -1.36 32.47
N PRO A 72 -15.16 -0.14 33.03
CA PRO A 72 -14.72 1.08 32.35
C PRO A 72 -13.24 1.00 31.94
N LEU A 73 -12.88 1.75 30.89
CA LEU A 73 -11.47 1.89 30.49
C LEU A 73 -10.69 2.62 31.58
N ALA A 74 -9.53 2.07 31.95
CA ALA A 74 -8.65 2.66 32.94
C ALA A 74 -7.18 2.51 32.48
N ILE A 75 -6.51 3.64 32.31
CA ILE A 75 -5.07 3.68 32.03
C ILE A 75 -4.34 3.99 33.35
N PRO A 76 -3.40 3.13 33.79
CA PRO A 76 -2.64 3.36 35.03
C PRO A 76 -1.94 4.72 35.06
N GLN A 77 -1.68 5.23 36.26
CA GLN A 77 -0.89 6.47 36.41
C GLN A 77 0.55 6.29 35.90
N SER A 78 1.08 5.07 35.94
CA SER A 78 2.39 4.71 35.38
C SER A 78 2.44 4.69 33.85
N GLY A 79 1.33 4.95 33.16
CA GLY A 79 1.20 4.86 31.70
C GLY A 79 0.53 3.56 31.24
N MET A 80 0.32 3.45 29.92
CA MET A 80 -0.17 2.22 29.27
C MET A 80 0.82 1.07 29.52
N ASN A 81 0.31 -0.11 29.84
CA ASN A 81 1.17 -1.29 29.92
C ASN A 81 1.79 -1.60 28.55
N VAL A 82 2.94 -2.25 28.56
CA VAL A 82 3.60 -2.76 27.35
C VAL A 82 3.26 -4.25 27.23
N CYS A 83 2.86 -4.70 26.04
CA CYS A 83 2.59 -6.11 25.81
C CYS A 83 3.90 -6.92 25.90
N PRO A 84 3.84 -8.19 26.32
CA PRO A 84 4.98 -9.11 26.22
C PRO A 84 5.64 -9.15 24.84
N ILE A 85 6.96 -9.36 24.79
CA ILE A 85 7.76 -9.26 23.56
C ILE A 85 7.34 -10.25 22.45
N ASN A 86 6.75 -11.39 22.81
CA ASN A 86 6.22 -12.37 21.86
C ASN A 86 5.00 -11.86 21.09
N LEU A 87 4.40 -10.74 21.49
CA LEU A 87 3.28 -10.08 20.80
C LEU A 87 3.74 -8.92 19.90
N ASN A 88 5.04 -8.79 19.62
CA ASN A 88 5.60 -7.68 18.83
C ASN A 88 5.02 -7.57 17.39
N GLU A 89 4.47 -8.66 16.85
CA GLU A 89 3.81 -8.75 15.53
C GLU A 89 2.30 -9.01 15.63
N HIS A 90 1.69 -8.71 16.79
CA HIS A 90 0.27 -8.92 16.98
C HIS A 90 -0.56 -8.04 16.04
N ILE A 91 -1.43 -8.68 15.25
CA ILE A 91 -2.38 -8.06 14.35
C ILE A 91 -3.76 -8.55 14.79
N PRO A 92 -4.54 -7.75 15.54
CA PRO A 92 -5.71 -8.27 16.26
C PRO A 92 -6.73 -9.00 15.40
N CYS A 93 -7.04 -8.49 14.20
CA CYS A 93 -8.05 -9.07 13.33
C CYS A 93 -7.52 -10.16 12.37
N HIS A 94 -6.23 -10.49 12.49
CA HIS A 94 -5.55 -11.55 11.74
C HIS A 94 -4.72 -12.39 12.72
N ASP A 95 -5.26 -12.58 13.93
CA ASP A 95 -4.62 -13.34 14.99
C ASP A 95 -4.86 -14.85 14.77
N PRO A 96 -3.81 -15.65 14.50
CA PRO A 96 -4.00 -17.06 14.16
C PRO A 96 -4.65 -17.87 15.29
N SER A 97 -4.41 -17.50 16.54
CA SER A 97 -5.01 -18.17 17.69
C SER A 97 -6.51 -17.88 17.75
N TYR A 98 -6.93 -16.64 17.55
CA TYR A 98 -8.34 -16.29 17.49
C TYR A 98 -9.06 -16.90 16.27
N VAL A 99 -8.44 -16.89 15.10
CA VAL A 99 -9.00 -17.54 13.89
C VAL A 99 -9.16 -19.04 14.11
N LYS A 100 -8.19 -19.69 14.79
CA LYS A 100 -8.28 -21.12 15.13
C LYS A 100 -9.52 -21.45 15.96
N ASP A 101 -9.87 -20.58 16.91
CA ASP A 101 -11.08 -20.75 17.74
C ASP A 101 -12.37 -20.62 16.91
N LEU A 102 -12.33 -19.86 15.81
CA LEU A 102 -13.45 -19.64 14.91
C LEU A 102 -13.61 -20.73 13.85
N LEU A 103 -12.57 -21.52 13.54
CA LEU A 103 -12.59 -22.54 12.48
C LEU A 103 -13.87 -23.39 12.42
N PRO A 104 -14.48 -23.85 13.54
CA PRO A 104 -15.72 -24.64 13.48
C PRO A 104 -16.93 -23.91 12.88
N SER A 105 -16.90 -22.57 12.84
CA SER A 105 -17.96 -21.71 12.33
C SER A 105 -17.68 -21.09 10.96
N LEU A 106 -16.45 -21.24 10.45
CA LEU A 106 -16.02 -20.64 9.18
C LEU A 106 -16.21 -21.60 8.01
N ASP A 107 -16.55 -21.04 6.85
CA ASP A 107 -16.59 -21.80 5.61
C ASP A 107 -15.17 -21.92 5.00
N LEU A 108 -14.49 -23.02 5.35
CA LEU A 108 -13.15 -23.33 4.85
C LEU A 108 -13.14 -23.63 3.34
N SER A 109 -14.27 -24.00 2.75
CA SER A 109 -14.36 -24.21 1.29
C SER A 109 -14.27 -22.88 0.53
N ARG A 110 -14.71 -21.80 1.18
CA ARG A 110 -14.63 -20.44 0.68
C ARG A 110 -13.35 -19.73 1.12
N LYS A 111 -12.52 -20.35 1.97
CA LYS A 111 -11.30 -19.79 2.58
C LYS A 111 -11.60 -18.63 3.52
N GLU A 112 -12.69 -18.70 4.29
CA GLU A 112 -13.06 -17.66 5.25
C GLU A 112 -12.01 -17.48 6.36
N GLU A 113 -11.20 -18.49 6.66
CA GLU A 113 -10.11 -18.40 7.64
C GLU A 113 -9.00 -17.42 7.26
N LEU A 114 -8.90 -17.05 5.98
CA LEU A 114 -7.95 -16.04 5.51
C LEU A 114 -8.49 -14.61 5.64
N GLU A 115 -9.79 -14.46 5.89
CA GLU A 115 -10.41 -13.15 6.07
C GLU A 115 -10.07 -12.52 7.41
N ARG A 116 -10.39 -11.24 7.50
CA ARG A 116 -10.32 -10.46 8.72
C ARG A 116 -11.38 -10.95 9.72
N HIS A 117 -10.93 -11.36 10.90
CA HIS A 117 -11.77 -11.75 12.05
C HIS A 117 -11.34 -10.99 13.29
N CYS A 118 -12.05 -9.93 13.64
CA CYS A 118 -11.71 -9.11 14.79
C CYS A 118 -12.26 -9.70 16.10
N PRO A 119 -11.45 -9.81 17.16
CA PRO A 119 -11.96 -10.21 18.47
C PRO A 119 -12.93 -9.16 19.04
N PRO A 120 -13.91 -9.59 19.85
CA PRO A 120 -14.78 -8.68 20.59
C PRO A 120 -13.96 -7.82 21.54
N LEU A 121 -14.50 -6.65 21.93
CA LEU A 121 -13.78 -5.63 22.69
C LEU A 121 -13.10 -6.20 23.93
N GLU A 122 -13.75 -7.05 24.70
CA GLU A 122 -13.23 -7.62 25.96
C GLU A 122 -12.05 -8.58 25.76
N LYS A 123 -11.91 -9.13 24.55
CA LYS A 123 -10.79 -10.01 24.16
C LYS A 123 -9.65 -9.25 23.48
N ARG A 124 -9.83 -7.97 23.17
CA ARG A 124 -8.77 -7.15 22.56
C ARG A 124 -7.71 -6.80 23.58
N LEU A 125 -6.45 -6.87 23.14
CA LEU A 125 -5.32 -6.38 23.94
C LEU A 125 -5.45 -4.87 24.16
N PHE A 126 -5.03 -4.44 25.35
CA PHE A 126 -5.00 -3.06 25.79
C PHE A 126 -3.63 -2.76 26.42
N CYS A 127 -2.60 -2.89 25.60
CA CYS A 127 -1.19 -2.64 25.92
C CYS A 127 -0.43 -2.21 24.65
N LEU A 128 0.66 -1.45 24.81
CA LEU A 128 1.50 -1.00 23.70
C LEU A 128 2.29 -2.19 23.12
N VAL A 129 2.21 -2.38 21.80
CA VAL A 129 2.93 -3.48 21.13
C VAL A 129 4.43 -3.14 21.04
N PRO A 130 5.33 -3.93 21.65
CA PRO A 130 6.75 -3.61 21.68
C PRO A 130 7.40 -3.77 20.29
N PRO A 131 8.43 -2.96 19.97
CA PRO A 131 9.34 -3.27 18.88
C PRO A 131 10.03 -4.63 19.11
N PRO A 132 10.43 -5.35 18.05
CA PRO A 132 11.23 -6.56 18.20
C PRO A 132 12.59 -6.25 18.83
N LYS A 133 13.26 -7.29 19.33
CA LYS A 133 14.62 -7.17 19.84
C LYS A 133 15.56 -6.65 18.75
N ASP A 134 16.43 -5.70 19.09
CA ASP A 134 17.37 -5.06 18.17
C ASP A 134 16.69 -4.33 16.99
N TYR A 135 15.43 -3.89 17.16
CA TYR A 135 14.76 -3.03 16.19
C TYR A 135 15.60 -1.80 15.86
N LYS A 136 15.56 -1.41 14.59
CA LYS A 136 16.25 -0.23 14.08
C LYS A 136 15.26 0.69 13.40
N ILE A 137 15.55 1.98 13.42
CA ILE A 137 14.83 2.93 12.56
C ILE A 137 14.96 2.46 11.09
N PRO A 138 13.86 2.42 10.33
CA PRO A 138 13.86 1.94 8.96
C PRO A 138 14.86 2.67 8.07
N ILE A 139 15.37 1.97 7.05
CA ILE A 139 16.23 2.58 6.03
C ILE A 139 15.41 3.65 5.28
N LYS A 140 16.03 4.79 4.96
CA LYS A 140 15.34 5.90 4.29
C LYS A 140 15.07 5.56 2.81
N TRP A 141 13.96 6.08 2.28
CA TRP A 141 13.64 6.02 0.85
C TRP A 141 14.68 6.80 0.02
N PRO A 142 15.09 6.33 -1.18
CA PRO A 142 14.61 5.17 -1.93
C PRO A 142 15.34 3.85 -1.64
N ILE A 143 16.38 3.86 -0.80
CA ILE A 143 17.20 2.67 -0.52
C ILE A 143 16.36 1.56 0.12
N SER A 144 15.36 1.94 0.93
CA SER A 144 14.42 1.02 1.56
C SER A 144 13.68 0.12 0.58
N ARG A 145 13.51 0.55 -0.69
CA ARG A 145 12.88 -0.27 -1.73
C ARG A 145 13.58 -1.63 -1.87
N ASP A 146 14.90 -1.64 -1.75
CA ASP A 146 15.72 -2.83 -2.05
C ASP A 146 16.39 -3.41 -0.81
N TYR A 147 16.46 -2.67 0.29
CA TYR A 147 17.12 -3.09 1.52
C TYR A 147 16.28 -2.79 2.76
N VAL A 148 16.10 -3.78 3.63
CA VAL A 148 15.53 -3.57 4.97
C VAL A 148 16.37 -4.27 6.04
N TRP A 149 16.26 -3.83 7.30
CA TRP A 149 16.96 -4.47 8.41
C TRP A 149 16.39 -5.85 8.72
N ARG A 150 17.25 -6.85 8.92
CA ARG A 150 16.78 -8.19 9.32
C ARG A 150 16.14 -8.20 10.71
N SER A 151 16.64 -7.38 11.63
CA SER A 151 16.08 -7.30 12.98
C SER A 151 14.67 -6.68 13.03
N ASN A 152 14.24 -5.97 11.98
CA ASN A 152 12.91 -5.37 11.91
C ASN A 152 11.84 -6.37 11.42
N VAL A 153 12.25 -7.36 10.64
CA VAL A 153 11.40 -8.45 10.11
C VAL A 153 12.20 -9.75 10.21
N ASN A 154 12.22 -10.34 11.40
CA ASN A 154 13.12 -11.45 11.73
C ASN A 154 12.53 -12.82 11.35
N HIS A 155 12.28 -13.01 10.06
CA HIS A 155 11.63 -14.22 9.52
C HIS A 155 12.45 -14.79 8.37
N THR A 156 13.29 -15.79 8.65
CA THR A 156 14.16 -16.41 7.65
C THR A 156 13.43 -17.40 6.74
N HIS A 157 12.30 -17.95 7.20
CA HIS A 157 11.54 -18.98 6.49
C HIS A 157 11.16 -18.56 5.06
N LEU A 158 10.74 -17.30 4.85
CA LEU A 158 10.41 -16.81 3.51
C LEU A 158 11.63 -16.83 2.58
N ALA A 159 12.80 -16.43 3.09
CA ALA A 159 14.04 -16.43 2.31
C ALA A 159 14.51 -17.86 1.99
N GLU A 160 14.35 -18.80 2.92
CA GLU A 160 14.66 -20.22 2.71
C GLU A 160 13.77 -20.84 1.62
N VAL A 161 12.46 -20.59 1.66
CA VAL A 161 11.48 -21.21 0.74
C VAL A 161 11.38 -20.47 -0.60
N LYS A 162 11.65 -19.16 -0.65
CA LYS A 162 11.49 -18.31 -1.85
C LYS A 162 12.79 -17.70 -2.38
N GLY A 163 13.94 -17.95 -1.77
CA GLY A 163 15.24 -17.44 -2.21
C GLY A 163 15.57 -17.82 -3.66
N GLY A 164 15.26 -19.06 -4.08
CA GLY A 164 15.43 -19.52 -5.46
C GLY A 164 14.53 -18.84 -6.52
N GLN A 165 13.59 -18.00 -6.08
CA GLN A 165 12.72 -17.19 -6.95
C GLN A 165 13.13 -15.71 -6.95
N ASN A 166 14.23 -15.36 -6.26
CA ASN A 166 14.73 -14.01 -6.10
C ASN A 166 13.71 -13.04 -5.46
N TRP A 167 12.89 -13.54 -4.53
CA TRP A 167 11.97 -12.67 -3.79
C TRP A 167 12.74 -11.81 -2.78
N VAL A 168 13.59 -12.45 -1.99
CA VAL A 168 14.37 -11.85 -0.91
C VAL A 168 15.60 -12.72 -0.64
N HIS A 169 16.71 -12.08 -0.30
CA HIS A 169 17.99 -12.72 0.03
C HIS A 169 18.58 -12.14 1.31
N GLU A 170 19.28 -12.98 2.08
CA GLU A 170 20.11 -12.50 3.19
C GLU A 170 21.35 -11.76 2.66
N LYS A 171 21.64 -10.59 3.24
CA LYS A 171 22.86 -9.82 2.98
C LYS A 171 23.35 -9.19 4.27
N ASP A 172 24.22 -9.89 5.00
CA ASP A 172 24.74 -9.47 6.30
C ASP A 172 23.62 -9.09 7.28
N ARG A 173 23.50 -7.82 7.68
CA ARG A 173 22.45 -7.35 8.60
C ARG A 173 21.16 -6.92 7.89
N LEU A 174 21.09 -7.12 6.57
CA LEU A 174 20.02 -6.67 5.70
C LEU A 174 19.32 -7.83 4.99
N TRP A 175 18.05 -7.61 4.68
CA TRP A 175 17.34 -8.29 3.61
C TRP A 175 17.53 -7.51 2.32
N TRP A 176 17.80 -8.22 1.22
CA TRP A 176 17.94 -7.64 -0.12
C TRP A 176 16.83 -8.13 -1.05
N PHE A 177 16.16 -7.21 -1.73
CA PHE A 177 15.07 -7.49 -2.68
C PHE A 177 15.53 -7.16 -4.10
N PRO A 178 15.89 -8.16 -4.92
CA PRO A 178 16.35 -7.93 -6.30
C PRO A 178 15.19 -7.68 -7.29
N GLY A 179 13.94 -7.63 -6.81
CA GLY A 179 12.76 -7.43 -7.65
C GLY A 179 12.23 -8.69 -8.34
N GLY A 180 12.68 -9.88 -7.93
CA GLY A 180 12.18 -11.14 -8.47
C GLY A 180 10.80 -11.53 -7.95
N GLY A 181 10.24 -12.55 -8.60
CA GLY A 181 8.93 -13.13 -8.33
C GLY A 181 8.80 -14.51 -8.98
N THR A 182 7.76 -15.28 -8.63
CA THR A 182 7.60 -16.66 -9.14
C THR A 182 7.62 -16.74 -10.67
N HIS A 183 6.97 -15.78 -11.32
CA HIS A 183 6.86 -15.68 -12.79
C HIS A 183 7.78 -14.61 -13.41
N PHE A 184 8.63 -13.98 -12.60
CA PHE A 184 9.57 -12.96 -13.06
C PHE A 184 10.87 -13.03 -12.23
N LYS A 185 11.46 -14.22 -12.20
CA LYS A 185 12.64 -14.53 -11.36
C LYS A 185 13.85 -13.64 -11.65
N HIS A 186 13.97 -13.14 -12.87
CA HIS A 186 15.08 -12.28 -13.31
C HIS A 186 14.80 -10.78 -13.13
N GLY A 187 13.67 -10.42 -12.51
CA GLY A 187 13.30 -9.04 -12.19
C GLY A 187 11.94 -8.64 -12.75
N ALA A 188 11.24 -7.76 -12.01
CA ALA A 188 9.92 -7.26 -12.38
C ALA A 188 9.93 -6.38 -13.64
N LEU A 189 11.04 -5.73 -13.99
CA LEU A 189 11.09 -4.79 -15.11
C LEU A 189 10.81 -5.43 -16.46
N GLU A 190 11.45 -6.56 -16.78
CA GLU A 190 11.21 -7.31 -18.02
C GLU A 190 9.75 -7.79 -18.08
N TYR A 191 9.21 -8.19 -16.92
CA TYR A 191 7.81 -8.59 -16.82
C TYR A 191 6.84 -7.45 -17.09
N ILE A 192 7.05 -6.28 -16.47
CA ILE A 192 6.24 -5.07 -16.68
C ILE A 192 6.28 -4.66 -18.16
N GLN A 193 7.46 -4.66 -18.78
CA GLN A 193 7.61 -4.35 -20.20
C GLN A 193 6.85 -5.35 -21.08
N ARG A 194 6.93 -6.64 -20.76
CA ARG A 194 6.17 -7.69 -21.46
C ARG A 194 4.66 -7.47 -21.32
N LEU A 195 4.17 -7.08 -20.14
CA LEU A 195 2.75 -6.76 -19.94
C LEU A 195 2.33 -5.57 -20.81
N GLY A 196 3.11 -4.48 -20.84
CA GLY A 196 2.85 -3.32 -21.70
C GLY A 196 2.72 -3.68 -23.18
N ASN A 197 3.67 -4.49 -23.69
CA ASN A 197 3.64 -4.99 -25.06
C ASN A 197 2.46 -5.93 -25.34
N MET A 198 2.05 -6.74 -24.36
CA MET A 198 0.89 -7.63 -24.49
C MET A 198 -0.43 -6.84 -24.49
N THR A 199 -0.48 -5.70 -23.82
CA THR A 199 -1.70 -4.89 -23.72
C THR A 199 -1.90 -3.97 -24.92
N THR A 200 -0.83 -3.32 -25.41
CA THR A 200 -0.92 -2.32 -26.48
C THR A 200 -0.66 -2.86 -27.89
N ASN A 201 -0.15 -4.10 -28.01
CA ASN A 201 0.38 -4.67 -29.27
C ASN A 201 1.48 -3.81 -29.95
N GLU A 202 1.99 -2.79 -29.27
CA GLU A 202 3.11 -1.92 -29.69
C GLU A 202 4.22 -1.97 -28.63
N THR A 203 5.38 -1.40 -28.93
CA THR A 203 6.43 -1.20 -27.93
C THR A 203 5.99 -0.11 -26.96
N GLY A 204 5.51 -0.50 -25.78
CA GLY A 204 4.97 0.43 -24.81
C GLY A 204 5.05 -0.10 -23.38
N ASP A 205 5.05 0.82 -22.41
CA ASP A 205 4.84 0.48 -21.02
C ASP A 205 3.35 0.42 -20.69
N LEU A 206 3.01 0.05 -19.44
CA LEU A 206 1.62 -0.01 -18.99
C LEU A 206 0.92 1.38 -18.99
N ARG A 207 1.66 2.49 -18.97
CA ARG A 207 1.04 3.83 -19.03
C ARG A 207 0.47 4.11 -20.42
N ASN A 208 1.12 3.64 -21.47
CA ASN A 208 0.59 3.74 -22.84
C ASN A 208 -0.77 3.02 -22.97
N ALA A 209 -0.95 1.92 -22.23
CA ALA A 209 -2.22 1.22 -22.10
C ALA A 209 -3.28 1.97 -21.26
N GLY A 210 -2.94 3.11 -20.66
CA GLY A 210 -3.82 3.88 -19.77
C GLY A 210 -3.84 3.39 -18.32
N VAL A 211 -2.87 2.60 -17.89
CA VAL A 211 -2.81 2.07 -16.52
C VAL A 211 -2.11 3.05 -15.61
N PHE A 212 -2.81 3.53 -14.58
CA PHE A 212 -2.25 4.40 -13.54
C PHE A 212 -2.53 3.88 -12.13
N GLN A 213 -3.53 3.01 -11.96
CA GLN A 213 -3.91 2.40 -10.68
C GLN A 213 -4.07 0.90 -10.82
N VAL A 214 -3.32 0.15 -10.01
CA VAL A 214 -3.24 -1.31 -10.05
C VAL A 214 -3.64 -1.91 -8.71
N LEU A 215 -4.46 -2.96 -8.75
CA LEU A 215 -4.67 -3.85 -7.60
C LEU A 215 -3.82 -5.11 -7.81
N ASP A 216 -2.88 -5.35 -6.91
CA ASP A 216 -1.94 -6.48 -6.99
C ASP A 216 -2.31 -7.56 -5.97
N VAL A 217 -3.00 -8.59 -6.46
CA VAL A 217 -3.59 -9.69 -5.67
C VAL A 217 -2.54 -10.76 -5.39
N GLY A 218 -2.37 -11.14 -4.12
CA GLY A 218 -1.38 -12.13 -3.73
C GLY A 218 0.04 -11.66 -4.05
N CYS A 219 0.32 -10.39 -3.76
CA CYS A 219 1.49 -9.62 -4.20
C CYS A 219 2.86 -10.14 -3.71
N GLY A 220 2.90 -11.08 -2.78
CA GLY A 220 4.16 -11.48 -2.14
C GLY A 220 4.77 -10.32 -1.38
N VAL A 221 6.07 -10.10 -1.59
CA VAL A 221 6.80 -8.94 -1.02
C VAL A 221 6.53 -7.63 -1.79
N ALA A 222 5.52 -7.58 -2.67
CA ALA A 222 5.14 -6.44 -3.51
C ALA A 222 6.23 -5.97 -4.50
N SER A 223 7.03 -6.89 -5.05
CA SER A 223 8.05 -6.57 -6.07
C SER A 223 7.43 -5.94 -7.32
N PHE A 224 6.24 -6.39 -7.75
CA PHE A 224 5.56 -5.81 -8.91
C PHE A 224 5.20 -4.34 -8.66
N GLY A 225 4.46 -4.05 -7.58
CA GLY A 225 4.13 -2.68 -7.18
C GLY A 225 5.36 -1.79 -6.97
N ALA A 226 6.44 -2.31 -6.38
CA ALA A 226 7.67 -1.54 -6.16
C ALA A 226 8.34 -1.07 -7.46
N TYR A 227 8.29 -1.88 -8.51
CA TYR A 227 8.89 -1.57 -9.82
C TYR A 227 7.93 -0.81 -10.74
N LEU A 228 6.67 -0.62 -10.35
CA LEU A 228 5.71 0.27 -11.01
C LEU A 228 5.85 1.74 -10.56
N LEU A 229 6.42 1.99 -9.38
CA LEU A 229 6.60 3.35 -8.84
C LEU A 229 7.36 4.31 -9.77
N PRO A 230 8.47 3.92 -10.45
CA PRO A 230 9.15 4.80 -11.40
C PRO A 230 8.30 5.22 -12.61
N PHE A 231 7.22 4.49 -12.89
CA PHE A 231 6.26 4.81 -13.95
C PHE A 231 5.10 5.68 -13.45
N ASP A 232 5.13 6.16 -12.20
CA ASP A 232 4.01 6.88 -11.55
C ASP A 232 2.69 6.07 -11.60
N ILE A 233 2.81 4.74 -11.52
CA ILE A 233 1.67 3.82 -11.41
C ILE A 233 1.48 3.48 -9.94
N GLN A 234 0.33 3.88 -9.39
CA GLN A 234 -0.04 3.60 -8.01
C GLN A 234 -0.52 2.15 -7.91
N THR A 235 0.02 1.41 -6.94
CA THR A 235 -0.36 0.01 -6.72
C THR A 235 -0.81 -0.20 -5.29
N MET A 236 -2.00 -0.78 -5.13
CA MET A 236 -2.43 -1.35 -3.85
C MET A 236 -2.12 -2.84 -3.88
N SER A 237 -1.07 -3.24 -3.18
CA SER A 237 -0.67 -4.64 -3.05
C SER A 237 -1.33 -5.29 -1.84
N PHE A 238 -1.92 -6.47 -1.99
CA PHE A 238 -2.44 -7.19 -0.83
C PHE A 238 -2.20 -8.69 -0.91
N ALA A 239 -2.19 -9.30 0.27
CA ALA A 239 -2.12 -10.74 0.46
C ALA A 239 -2.71 -11.08 1.84
N PRO A 240 -3.27 -12.29 2.01
CA PRO A 240 -3.69 -12.74 3.32
C PRO A 240 -2.47 -12.95 4.22
N LYS A 241 -2.69 -12.96 5.53
CA LYS A 241 -1.69 -13.47 6.47
C LYS A 241 -1.71 -15.00 6.39
N ASP A 242 -0.85 -15.55 5.53
CA ASP A 242 -0.75 -17.00 5.30
C ASP A 242 0.48 -17.61 6.00
N GLY A 243 0.62 -18.92 5.91
CA GLY A 243 1.73 -19.66 6.51
C GLY A 243 3.11 -19.39 5.92
N HIS A 244 3.25 -18.47 4.95
CA HIS A 244 4.57 -18.03 4.44
C HIS A 244 5.08 -16.77 5.15
N GLU A 245 4.36 -16.30 6.19
CA GLU A 245 4.69 -15.26 7.15
C GLU A 245 5.32 -13.96 6.57
N ASN A 246 4.68 -12.82 6.83
CA ASN A 246 5.31 -11.48 6.77
C ASN A 246 5.66 -10.91 5.40
N GLN A 247 5.05 -11.45 4.34
CA GLN A 247 5.13 -10.89 2.98
C GLN A 247 4.72 -9.41 2.91
N ILE A 248 3.56 -9.07 3.49
CA ILE A 248 3.06 -7.68 3.54
C ILE A 248 3.90 -6.81 4.50
N GLN A 249 4.43 -7.37 5.58
CA GLN A 249 5.34 -6.66 6.47
C GLN A 249 6.61 -6.23 5.73
N PHE A 250 7.18 -7.10 4.89
CA PHE A 250 8.31 -6.73 4.02
C PHE A 250 7.94 -5.60 3.05
N ALA A 251 6.79 -5.67 2.40
CA ALA A 251 6.33 -4.61 1.49
C ALA A 251 6.24 -3.25 2.20
N LEU A 252 5.59 -3.23 3.38
CA LEU A 252 5.45 -2.03 4.20
C LEU A 252 6.80 -1.52 4.71
N GLU A 253 7.68 -2.42 5.16
CA GLU A 253 9.02 -2.05 5.65
C GLU A 253 9.88 -1.41 4.56
N ARG A 254 9.75 -1.87 3.31
CA ARG A 254 10.40 -1.31 2.13
C ARG A 254 9.84 0.05 1.71
N GLY A 255 8.66 0.41 2.22
CA GLY A 255 7.93 1.62 1.87
C GLY A 255 7.06 1.47 0.63
N ILE A 256 6.48 0.29 0.40
CA ILE A 256 5.58 -0.02 -0.72
C ILE A 256 4.14 -0.09 -0.21
N GLY A 257 3.20 0.49 -0.97
CA GLY A 257 1.79 0.53 -0.62
C GLY A 257 1.19 -0.87 -0.56
N ALA A 258 0.84 -1.33 0.64
CA ALA A 258 0.30 -2.66 0.84
C ALA A 258 -0.65 -2.76 2.04
N MET A 259 -1.50 -3.79 2.03
CA MET A 259 -2.36 -4.12 3.17
C MET A 259 -2.59 -5.63 3.29
N ILE A 260 -2.97 -6.09 4.48
CA ILE A 260 -3.41 -7.47 4.69
C ILE A 260 -4.86 -7.55 4.27
N ALA A 261 -5.18 -8.42 3.32
CA ALA A 261 -6.54 -8.68 2.89
C ALA A 261 -6.66 -10.05 2.24
N ALA A 262 -7.87 -10.59 2.23
CA ALA A 262 -8.23 -11.77 1.44
C ALA A 262 -9.47 -11.44 0.62
N ILE A 263 -9.59 -12.09 -0.54
CA ILE A 263 -10.80 -12.06 -1.36
C ILE A 263 -11.46 -13.44 -1.22
N SER A 264 -12.54 -13.51 -0.46
CA SER A 264 -13.17 -14.78 -0.05
C SER A 264 -14.70 -14.67 -0.07
N THR A 265 -15.35 -14.24 1.01
CA THR A 265 -16.81 -14.09 1.13
C THR A 265 -17.26 -12.64 1.29
N LYS A 266 -16.34 -11.70 1.53
CA LYS A 266 -16.61 -10.25 1.58
C LYS A 266 -16.01 -9.49 0.40
N GLN A 267 -16.65 -8.38 0.04
CA GLN A 267 -16.12 -7.39 -0.89
C GLN A 267 -14.82 -6.78 -0.33
N LEU A 268 -13.88 -6.46 -1.22
CA LEU A 268 -12.71 -5.68 -0.86
C LEU A 268 -13.12 -4.23 -0.56
N PRO A 269 -12.43 -3.54 0.36
CA PRO A 269 -12.84 -2.24 0.90
C PRO A 269 -12.57 -1.07 -0.04
N TYR A 270 -12.86 -1.24 -1.32
CA TYR A 270 -12.67 -0.28 -2.39
C TYR A 270 -14.00 -0.04 -3.11
N PRO A 271 -14.23 1.18 -3.63
CA PRO A 271 -15.43 1.48 -4.38
C PRO A 271 -15.43 0.77 -5.74
N THR A 272 -16.59 0.73 -6.37
CA THR A 272 -16.74 0.25 -7.75
C THR A 272 -15.88 1.10 -8.71
N SER A 273 -15.28 0.49 -9.74
CA SER A 273 -14.44 1.16 -10.75
C SER A 273 -13.20 1.88 -10.18
N SER A 274 -12.49 1.21 -9.26
CA SER A 274 -11.30 1.73 -8.58
C SER A 274 -10.00 1.57 -9.35
N PHE A 275 -9.84 0.52 -10.16
CA PHE A 275 -8.56 0.15 -10.75
C PHE A 275 -8.59 0.06 -12.27
N ASP A 276 -7.49 0.44 -12.90
CA ASP A 276 -7.29 0.30 -14.35
C ASP A 276 -6.78 -1.10 -14.68
N MET A 277 -6.16 -1.78 -13.70
CA MET A 277 -5.69 -3.14 -13.84
C MET A 277 -5.78 -3.91 -12.51
N VAL A 278 -6.22 -5.17 -12.59
CA VAL A 278 -6.07 -6.15 -11.52
C VAL A 278 -5.04 -7.19 -11.96
N HIS A 279 -3.98 -7.33 -11.17
CA HIS A 279 -2.87 -8.22 -11.44
C HIS A 279 -2.87 -9.39 -10.44
N CYS A 280 -2.74 -10.61 -10.95
CA CYS A 280 -2.51 -11.82 -10.17
C CYS A 280 -1.37 -12.63 -10.78
N SER A 281 -0.31 -12.87 -10.00
CA SER A 281 0.81 -13.74 -10.39
C SER A 281 1.09 -14.80 -9.34
N ARG A 282 0.67 -16.05 -9.60
CA ARG A 282 0.59 -17.13 -8.58
C ARG A 282 -0.14 -16.69 -7.29
N CYS A 283 -1.20 -15.89 -7.42
CA CYS A 283 -1.88 -15.31 -6.26
C CYS A 283 -2.65 -16.32 -5.37
N ARG A 284 -2.74 -17.60 -5.75
CA ARG A 284 -3.45 -18.68 -5.03
C ARG A 284 -4.95 -18.42 -4.82
N VAL A 285 -5.54 -17.62 -5.72
CA VAL A 285 -6.98 -17.40 -5.80
C VAL A 285 -7.56 -18.31 -6.88
N ASP A 286 -8.60 -19.06 -6.52
CA ASP A 286 -9.31 -19.98 -7.40
C ASP A 286 -10.46 -19.24 -8.09
N TRP A 287 -10.11 -18.40 -9.07
CA TRP A 287 -11.04 -17.47 -9.74
C TRP A 287 -12.26 -18.13 -10.42
N HIS A 288 -12.19 -19.43 -10.71
CA HIS A 288 -13.21 -20.19 -11.42
C HIS A 288 -14.24 -20.86 -10.49
N GLU A 289 -13.93 -20.94 -9.19
CA GLU A 289 -14.79 -21.60 -8.21
C GLU A 289 -16.00 -20.74 -7.84
N ASN A 290 -17.06 -21.38 -7.34
CA ASN A 290 -18.29 -20.71 -6.90
C ASN A 290 -18.87 -19.78 -7.96
N ASP A 291 -19.07 -20.29 -9.17
CA ASP A 291 -19.59 -19.56 -10.35
C ASP A 291 -18.84 -18.26 -10.67
N GLY A 292 -17.55 -18.21 -10.33
CA GLY A 292 -16.70 -17.06 -10.60
C GLY A 292 -17.04 -15.83 -9.76
N ILE A 293 -17.64 -15.99 -8.59
CA ILE A 293 -18.01 -14.87 -7.71
C ILE A 293 -16.83 -13.93 -7.40
N LEU A 294 -15.60 -14.45 -7.32
CA LEU A 294 -14.39 -13.63 -7.11
C LEU A 294 -14.03 -12.81 -8.37
N LEU A 295 -14.30 -13.33 -9.57
CA LEU A 295 -14.14 -12.58 -10.82
C LEU A 295 -15.18 -11.46 -10.93
N ARG A 296 -16.38 -11.64 -10.37
CA ARG A 296 -17.41 -10.58 -10.31
C ARG A 296 -17.01 -9.44 -9.39
N GLU A 297 -16.32 -9.75 -8.29
CA GLU A 297 -15.70 -8.71 -7.46
C GLU A 297 -14.59 -7.96 -8.21
N VAL A 298 -13.78 -8.68 -9.00
CA VAL A 298 -12.81 -8.02 -9.89
C VAL A 298 -13.51 -7.16 -10.94
N ASP A 299 -14.64 -7.62 -11.49
CA ASP A 299 -15.44 -6.81 -12.41
C ASP A 299 -15.92 -5.53 -11.75
N ARG A 300 -16.49 -5.60 -10.54
CA ARG A 300 -16.91 -4.42 -9.77
C ARG A 300 -15.75 -3.43 -9.60
N LEU A 301 -14.56 -3.92 -9.29
CA LEU A 301 -13.37 -3.10 -9.01
C LEU A 301 -12.69 -2.53 -10.26
N LEU A 302 -12.80 -3.21 -11.41
CA LEU A 302 -12.23 -2.75 -12.67
C LEU A 302 -13.06 -1.64 -13.29
N ARG A 303 -12.36 -0.59 -13.74
CA ARG A 303 -12.93 0.43 -14.61
C ARG A 303 -13.34 -0.17 -15.97
N PRO A 304 -14.29 0.46 -16.67
CA PRO A 304 -14.44 0.32 -18.12
C PRO A 304 -13.08 0.40 -18.83
N ASP A 305 -12.84 -0.50 -19.77
CA ASP A 305 -11.58 -0.69 -20.51
C ASP A 305 -10.36 -1.07 -19.64
N GLY A 306 -10.60 -1.48 -18.40
CA GLY A 306 -9.59 -2.00 -17.49
C GLY A 306 -9.15 -3.43 -17.81
N TYR A 307 -7.99 -3.82 -17.26
CA TYR A 307 -7.33 -5.09 -17.59
C TYR A 307 -7.29 -6.07 -16.41
N PHE A 308 -7.61 -7.33 -16.68
CA PHE A 308 -7.29 -8.42 -15.76
C PHE A 308 -6.08 -9.19 -16.26
N VAL A 309 -5.00 -9.19 -15.49
CA VAL A 309 -3.75 -9.90 -15.80
C VAL A 309 -3.63 -11.12 -14.90
N TYR A 310 -3.66 -12.30 -15.53
CA TYR A 310 -3.55 -13.58 -14.83
C TYR A 310 -2.30 -14.33 -15.29
N SER A 311 -1.35 -14.48 -14.38
CA SER A 311 -0.18 -15.32 -14.58
C SER A 311 -0.19 -16.47 -13.58
N ALA A 312 -0.63 -17.66 -14.04
CA ALA A 312 -0.77 -18.86 -13.23
C ALA A 312 -0.83 -20.11 -14.11
N PRO A 313 -0.65 -21.32 -13.55
CA PRO A 313 -0.62 -22.57 -14.32
C PRO A 313 -1.78 -22.78 -15.30
N PRO A 314 -3.06 -22.47 -14.98
CA PRO A 314 -4.14 -22.60 -15.96
C PRO A 314 -3.93 -21.83 -17.28
N ALA A 315 -3.16 -20.74 -17.25
CA ALA A 315 -2.89 -19.95 -18.44
C ALA A 315 -1.91 -20.60 -19.44
N TYR A 316 -1.16 -21.65 -19.05
CA TYR A 316 -0.11 -22.19 -19.93
C TYR A 316 0.17 -23.68 -19.81
N ARG A 317 -0.24 -24.31 -18.71
CA ARG A 317 -0.05 -25.74 -18.48
C ARG A 317 -1.18 -26.55 -19.13
N LYS A 318 -0.82 -27.71 -19.68
CA LYS A 318 -1.74 -28.63 -20.35
C LYS A 318 -1.94 -29.94 -19.57
N ASP A 319 -1.27 -30.10 -18.43
CA ASP A 319 -1.38 -31.25 -17.53
C ASP A 319 -2.43 -31.03 -16.44
N LYS A 320 -2.78 -32.08 -15.71
CA LYS A 320 -3.75 -32.05 -14.60
C LYS A 320 -5.11 -31.50 -15.03
N ASP A 321 -5.78 -30.81 -14.11
CA ASP A 321 -7.06 -30.13 -14.25
C ASP A 321 -6.95 -28.72 -14.83
N TYR A 322 -5.74 -28.22 -15.12
CA TYR A 322 -5.54 -26.87 -15.64
C TYR A 322 -6.31 -26.55 -16.93
N PRO A 323 -6.45 -27.47 -17.91
CA PRO A 323 -7.30 -27.22 -19.07
C PRO A 323 -8.77 -27.00 -18.68
N VAL A 324 -9.30 -27.80 -17.76
CA VAL A 324 -10.69 -27.68 -17.28
C VAL A 324 -10.89 -26.36 -16.53
N ILE A 325 -9.94 -25.98 -15.68
CA ILE A 325 -9.95 -24.69 -14.98
C ILE A 325 -9.92 -23.54 -15.98
N TRP A 326 -9.08 -23.63 -17.02
CA TRP A 326 -8.99 -22.64 -18.08
C TRP A 326 -10.32 -22.50 -18.84
N ASP A 327 -10.97 -23.61 -19.19
CA ASP A 327 -12.25 -23.59 -19.89
C ASP A 327 -13.35 -22.95 -19.03
N LYS A 328 -13.40 -23.25 -17.74
CA LYS A 328 -14.31 -22.58 -16.79
C LYS A 328 -14.06 -21.07 -16.74
N LEU A 329 -12.80 -20.65 -16.64
CA LEU A 329 -12.43 -19.22 -16.64
C LEU A 329 -12.87 -18.53 -17.93
N MET A 330 -12.65 -19.16 -19.09
CA MET A 330 -13.07 -18.62 -20.38
C MET A 330 -14.60 -18.50 -20.46
N ASN A 331 -15.35 -19.50 -19.99
CA ASN A 331 -16.82 -19.46 -20.00
C ASN A 331 -17.34 -18.32 -19.11
N ILE A 332 -16.84 -18.20 -17.88
CA ILE A 332 -17.24 -17.14 -16.94
C ILE A 332 -16.91 -15.77 -17.50
N THR A 333 -15.66 -15.55 -17.93
CA THR A 333 -15.22 -14.25 -18.46
C THR A 333 -15.95 -13.86 -19.74
N THR A 334 -16.24 -14.82 -20.63
CA THR A 334 -17.05 -14.58 -21.84
C THR A 334 -18.50 -14.24 -21.49
N ALA A 335 -19.10 -14.90 -20.50
CA ALA A 335 -20.43 -14.55 -20.00
C ALA A 335 -20.49 -13.14 -19.39
N MET A 336 -19.39 -12.69 -18.76
CA MET A 336 -19.22 -11.30 -18.31
C MET A 336 -18.77 -10.34 -19.42
N CYS A 337 -18.73 -10.78 -20.68
CA CYS A 337 -18.32 -9.99 -21.84
C CYS A 337 -16.86 -9.54 -21.89
N TRP A 338 -16.00 -10.08 -21.03
CA TRP A 338 -14.57 -9.78 -21.09
C TRP A 338 -13.92 -10.40 -22.33
N LYS A 339 -13.00 -9.66 -22.94
CA LYS A 339 -12.29 -10.11 -24.15
C LYS A 339 -10.86 -10.52 -23.80
N LEU A 340 -10.47 -11.75 -24.11
CA LEU A 340 -9.08 -12.18 -24.01
C LEU A 340 -8.25 -11.54 -25.13
N ILE A 341 -7.37 -10.60 -24.78
CA ILE A 341 -6.58 -9.83 -25.77
C ILE A 341 -5.18 -10.40 -25.97
N ALA A 342 -4.64 -11.10 -24.98
CA ALA A 342 -3.32 -11.70 -25.08
C ALA A 342 -3.21 -12.96 -24.23
N LYS A 343 -2.49 -13.95 -24.76
CA LYS A 343 -2.04 -15.14 -24.03
C LYS A 343 -0.64 -15.49 -24.52
N LYS A 344 0.38 -15.08 -23.77
CA LYS A 344 1.80 -15.28 -24.15
C LYS A 344 2.58 -15.82 -22.96
N VAL A 345 3.47 -16.77 -23.24
CA VAL A 345 4.31 -17.44 -22.23
C VAL A 345 3.45 -18.06 -21.12
N GLN A 346 3.36 -17.40 -19.96
CA GLN A 346 2.67 -17.87 -18.75
C GLN A 346 1.60 -16.88 -18.26
N THR A 347 1.20 -15.95 -19.12
CA THR A 347 0.33 -14.83 -18.77
C THR A 347 -0.80 -14.70 -19.79
N ALA A 348 -2.00 -14.50 -19.29
CA ALA A 348 -3.18 -14.12 -20.05
C ALA A 348 -3.67 -12.75 -19.59
N ILE A 349 -4.19 -11.95 -20.53
CA ILE A 349 -4.73 -10.62 -20.28
C ILE A 349 -6.12 -10.53 -20.91
N TRP A 350 -7.10 -10.17 -20.09
CA TRP A 350 -8.44 -9.79 -20.53
C TRP A 350 -8.60 -8.29 -20.42
N ILE A 351 -9.45 -7.73 -21.27
CA ILE A 351 -9.99 -6.38 -21.14
C ILE A 351 -11.49 -6.48 -20.81
N LYS A 352 -11.94 -5.68 -19.84
CA LYS A 352 -13.36 -5.44 -19.54
C LYS A 352 -13.85 -4.33 -20.49
N PRO A 353 -14.66 -4.61 -21.52
CA PRO A 353 -15.10 -3.57 -22.44
C PRO A 353 -15.92 -2.50 -21.74
N GLY A 354 -15.75 -1.23 -22.15
CA GLY A 354 -16.62 -0.16 -21.68
C GLY A 354 -18.06 -0.21 -22.23
N ASP A 355 -18.26 -0.86 -23.37
CA ASP A 355 -19.59 -1.11 -23.93
C ASP A 355 -20.30 -2.24 -23.17
N GLN A 356 -21.47 -1.93 -22.61
CA GLN A 356 -22.28 -2.86 -21.82
C GLN A 356 -23.40 -3.54 -22.63
N THR A 357 -23.51 -3.33 -23.94
CA THR A 357 -24.54 -3.99 -24.79
C THR A 357 -24.54 -5.51 -24.63
N CYS A 358 -23.36 -6.15 -24.70
CA CYS A 358 -23.21 -7.58 -24.47
C CYS A 358 -23.66 -8.02 -23.08
N VAL A 359 -23.44 -7.19 -22.04
CA VAL A 359 -23.88 -7.51 -20.68
C VAL A 359 -25.41 -7.54 -20.64
N GLN A 360 -26.07 -6.56 -21.24
CA GLN A 360 -27.53 -6.52 -21.38
C GLN A 360 -28.08 -7.78 -22.10
N GLU A 361 -27.50 -8.15 -23.24
CA GLU A 361 -27.89 -9.35 -23.99
C GLU A 361 -27.72 -10.63 -23.16
N ASN A 362 -26.61 -10.76 -22.45
CA ASN A 362 -26.35 -11.93 -21.60
C ASN A 362 -27.28 -12.00 -20.38
N VAL A 363 -27.78 -10.85 -19.89
CA VAL A 363 -28.82 -10.81 -18.84
C VAL A 363 -30.16 -11.31 -19.39
N GLU A 364 -30.56 -10.89 -20.60
CA GLU A 364 -31.79 -11.36 -21.26
C GLU A 364 -31.76 -12.88 -21.49
N GLN A 365 -30.58 -13.43 -21.73
CA GLN A 365 -30.35 -14.87 -21.87
C GLN A 365 -30.21 -15.63 -20.55
N ASN A 366 -30.35 -14.96 -19.40
CA ASN A 366 -30.15 -15.53 -18.06
C ASN A 366 -28.75 -16.13 -17.82
N LEU A 367 -27.73 -15.64 -18.53
CA LEU A 367 -26.33 -16.08 -18.34
C LEU A 367 -25.67 -15.38 -17.15
N ILE A 368 -26.09 -14.15 -16.86
CA ILE A 368 -25.59 -13.32 -15.74
C ILE A 368 -26.73 -12.54 -15.08
N GLN A 369 -26.51 -12.10 -13.85
CA GLN A 369 -27.43 -11.25 -13.08
C GLN A 369 -26.83 -9.86 -12.89
N ILE A 370 -27.68 -8.83 -12.79
CA ILE A 370 -27.28 -7.45 -12.48
C ILE A 370 -27.49 -7.18 -10.98
N CYS A 371 -26.55 -6.47 -10.35
CA CYS A 371 -26.67 -6.05 -8.96
C CYS A 371 -27.67 -4.90 -8.77
N ASP A 372 -28.32 -4.83 -7.61
CA ASP A 372 -29.26 -3.77 -7.30
C ASP A 372 -28.57 -2.40 -7.13
N VAL A 373 -29.15 -1.33 -7.69
CA VAL A 373 -28.56 0.02 -7.71
C VAL A 373 -28.33 0.59 -6.31
N ALA A 374 -29.12 0.18 -5.32
CA ALA A 374 -28.99 0.62 -3.94
C ALA A 374 -27.65 0.17 -3.29
N ASP A 375 -27.05 -0.92 -3.79
CA ASP A 375 -25.85 -1.51 -3.21
C ASP A 375 -24.59 -0.67 -3.45
N ASP A 376 -24.53 0.11 -4.52
CA ASP A 376 -23.37 0.94 -4.90
C ASP A 376 -23.27 2.26 -4.12
N SER A 377 -24.32 2.71 -3.46
CA SER A 377 -24.32 4.01 -2.75
C SER A 377 -23.71 3.95 -1.34
N LYS A 378 -23.49 2.74 -0.81
CA LYS A 378 -22.97 2.52 0.55
C LYS A 378 -21.50 2.10 0.51
N PRO A 379 -20.67 2.49 1.50
CA PRO A 379 -19.31 2.00 1.64
C PRO A 379 -19.20 0.48 1.55
N SER A 380 -18.24 -0.02 0.77
CA SER A 380 -17.96 -1.45 0.64
C SER A 380 -17.18 -1.96 1.87
N TRP A 381 -17.79 -1.92 3.05
CA TRP A 381 -17.16 -2.36 4.31
C TRP A 381 -17.95 -3.50 4.94
N ASN A 382 -17.31 -4.65 5.16
CA ASN A 382 -17.94 -5.88 5.66
C ASN A 382 -19.19 -6.34 4.86
N LYS A 383 -19.31 -5.92 3.59
CA LYS A 383 -20.37 -6.37 2.70
C LYS A 383 -20.06 -7.76 2.14
N PRO A 384 -21.01 -8.70 2.13
CA PRO A 384 -20.86 -9.97 1.43
C PRO A 384 -20.61 -9.76 -0.07
N LEU A 385 -19.90 -10.70 -0.69
CA LEU A 385 -19.81 -10.76 -2.14
C LEU A 385 -21.18 -11.02 -2.76
N HIS A 386 -21.40 -10.45 -3.95
CA HIS A 386 -22.59 -10.70 -4.73
C HIS A 386 -22.26 -11.48 -5.99
N ASN A 387 -23.13 -12.43 -6.34
CA ASN A 387 -22.99 -13.23 -7.56
C ASN A 387 -23.66 -12.53 -8.76
N CYS A 388 -23.42 -11.23 -8.93
CA CYS A 388 -23.99 -10.38 -9.98
C CYS A 388 -22.92 -9.44 -10.56
N VAL A 389 -23.21 -8.82 -11.70
CA VAL A 389 -22.37 -7.82 -12.36
C VAL A 389 -22.98 -6.45 -12.10
N THR A 390 -22.15 -5.50 -11.66
CA THR A 390 -22.59 -4.12 -11.46
C THR A 390 -22.82 -3.47 -12.82
N LYS A 391 -24.03 -2.95 -13.06
CA LYS A 391 -24.27 -2.07 -14.20
C LYS A 391 -23.40 -0.85 -13.97
N SER A 392 -22.43 -0.59 -14.86
CA SER A 392 -21.73 0.68 -14.79
C SER A 392 -22.82 1.70 -15.03
N GLY A 393 -23.13 2.54 -14.03
CA GLY A 393 -24.06 3.63 -14.23
C GLY A 393 -23.65 4.41 -15.49
N GLU A 394 -24.52 5.30 -15.99
CA GLU A 394 -24.17 6.26 -17.02
C GLU A 394 -23.01 7.15 -16.52
N ILE A 395 -21.78 6.62 -16.50
CA ILE A 395 -20.54 7.36 -16.43
C ILE A 395 -20.48 7.97 -17.81
N SER A 396 -21.14 9.11 -17.91
CA SER A 396 -21.34 9.90 -19.10
C SER A 396 -20.02 10.58 -19.51
N ASN A 397 -18.98 9.78 -19.69
CA ASN A 397 -17.97 9.89 -20.72
C ASN A 397 -16.94 8.76 -20.53
N PRO A 398 -16.82 7.80 -21.46
CA PRO A 398 -15.66 6.93 -21.59
C PRO A 398 -14.41 7.70 -22.08
N ASN A 399 -14.28 8.98 -21.71
CA ASN A 399 -13.04 9.71 -21.92
C ASN A 399 -12.03 9.13 -20.95
N LYS A 400 -11.06 8.40 -21.51
CA LYS A 400 -9.87 7.90 -20.83
C LYS A 400 -9.40 8.96 -19.82
N LEU A 401 -9.46 8.61 -18.53
CA LEU A 401 -9.06 9.52 -17.45
C LEU A 401 -7.67 10.08 -17.79
N PRO A 402 -7.44 11.40 -17.61
CA PRO A 402 -6.14 11.97 -17.92
C PRO A 402 -5.05 11.34 -17.03
N PRO A 403 -3.76 11.50 -17.34
CA PRO A 403 -2.69 11.02 -16.49
C PRO A 403 -2.86 11.47 -15.02
N ARG A 404 -2.43 10.62 -14.07
CA ARG A 404 -2.56 10.87 -12.62
C ARG A 404 -2.18 12.30 -12.19
N PRO A 405 -1.06 12.91 -12.65
CA PRO A 405 -0.71 14.27 -12.25
C PRO A 405 -1.79 15.32 -12.54
N GLU A 406 -2.51 15.16 -13.65
CA GLU A 406 -3.61 16.06 -14.03
C GLU A 406 -4.85 15.80 -13.18
N ARG A 407 -5.12 14.55 -12.82
CA ARG A 407 -6.30 14.14 -12.02
C ARG A 407 -6.32 14.71 -10.61
N LEU A 408 -5.17 15.02 -10.03
CA LEU A 408 -5.06 15.48 -8.64
C LEU A 408 -5.73 16.84 -8.41
N SER A 409 -5.78 17.71 -9.42
CA SER A 409 -6.29 19.09 -9.31
C SER A 409 -7.55 19.34 -10.13
N VAL A 410 -8.06 18.33 -10.84
CA VAL A 410 -9.26 18.45 -11.67
C VAL A 410 -10.50 18.07 -10.86
N TYR A 411 -11.50 18.94 -10.91
CA TYR A 411 -12.82 18.64 -10.36
C TYR A 411 -13.53 17.59 -11.23
N SER A 412 -13.84 16.44 -10.64
CA SER A 412 -14.43 15.27 -11.30
C SER A 412 -15.95 15.20 -11.17
N GLU A 413 -16.58 14.40 -12.03
CA GLU A 413 -18.01 14.05 -11.95
C GLU A 413 -18.36 13.34 -10.62
N SER A 414 -17.44 12.51 -10.10
CA SER A 414 -17.63 11.84 -8.81
C SER A 414 -17.80 12.83 -7.65
N LEU A 415 -17.08 13.96 -7.65
CA LEU A 415 -17.28 15.03 -6.68
C LEU A 415 -18.66 15.69 -6.83
N SER A 416 -19.10 15.90 -8.07
CA SER A 416 -20.43 16.47 -8.36
C SER A 416 -21.57 15.56 -7.88
N ARG A 417 -21.43 14.25 -8.04
CA ARG A 417 -22.41 13.25 -7.56
C ARG A 417 -22.50 13.18 -6.04
N LEU A 418 -21.41 13.52 -5.35
CA LEU A 418 -21.36 13.67 -3.90
C LEU A 418 -21.89 15.03 -3.42
N GLY A 419 -22.38 15.89 -4.32
CA GLY A 419 -22.89 17.22 -3.98
C GLY A 419 -21.81 18.23 -3.62
N ILE A 420 -20.53 17.94 -3.87
CA ILE A 420 -19.41 18.83 -3.56
C ILE A 420 -19.29 19.87 -4.67
N SER A 421 -19.30 21.17 -4.35
CA SER A 421 -19.15 22.23 -5.34
C SER A 421 -17.70 22.43 -5.79
N ARG A 422 -17.51 23.03 -6.98
CA ARG A 422 -16.16 23.42 -7.47
C ARG A 422 -15.42 24.35 -6.50
N GLU A 423 -16.16 25.25 -5.86
CA GLU A 423 -15.61 26.18 -4.86
C GLU A 423 -15.15 25.47 -3.59
N GLN A 424 -15.95 24.52 -3.09
CA GLN A 424 -15.57 23.68 -1.94
C GLN A 424 -14.29 22.89 -2.24
N PHE A 425 -14.20 22.28 -3.43
CA PHE A 425 -13.02 21.54 -3.86
C PHE A 425 -11.77 22.43 -3.99
N ALA A 426 -11.90 23.62 -4.58
CA ALA A 426 -10.80 24.56 -4.72
C ALA A 426 -10.31 25.07 -3.36
N THR A 427 -11.23 25.40 -2.46
CA THR A 427 -10.93 25.84 -1.09
C THR A 427 -10.22 24.75 -0.30
N ASP A 428 -10.71 23.51 -0.38
CA ASP A 428 -10.07 22.35 0.26
C ASP A 428 -8.65 22.11 -0.27
N THR A 429 -8.46 22.21 -1.58
CA THR A 429 -7.14 22.03 -2.21
C THR A 429 -6.13 23.07 -1.71
N LEU A 430 -6.51 24.36 -1.72
CA LEU A 430 -5.65 25.44 -1.23
C LEU A 430 -5.39 25.33 0.28
N PHE A 431 -6.39 24.91 1.05
CA PHE A 431 -6.26 24.69 2.47
C PHE A 431 -5.19 23.63 2.77
N TRP A 432 -5.29 22.44 2.16
CA TRP A 432 -4.37 21.35 2.44
C TRP A 432 -2.95 21.60 1.93
N GLN A 433 -2.79 22.29 0.79
CA GLN A 433 -1.47 22.74 0.33
C GLN A 433 -0.76 23.57 1.39
N ARG A 434 -1.44 24.58 1.95
CA ARG A 434 -0.90 25.42 3.03
C ARG A 434 -0.64 24.62 4.30
N GLN A 435 -1.57 23.74 4.70
CA GLN A 435 -1.39 22.98 5.95
C GLN A 435 -0.21 22.01 5.87
N VAL A 436 -0.01 21.32 4.74
CA VAL A 436 1.12 20.40 4.55
C VAL A 436 2.46 21.14 4.67
N GLU A 437 2.58 22.33 4.08
CA GLU A 437 3.78 23.17 4.23
C GLU A 437 4.05 23.53 5.69
N GLN A 438 3.02 23.94 6.43
CA GLN A 438 3.14 24.25 7.85
C GLN A 438 3.53 23.01 8.67
N TYR A 439 2.91 21.85 8.41
CA TYR A 439 3.23 20.62 9.12
C TYR A 439 4.68 20.20 8.92
N TRP A 440 5.20 20.23 7.69
CA TRP A 440 6.60 19.88 7.44
C TRP A 440 7.57 20.82 8.14
N MET A 441 7.27 22.13 8.14
CA MET A 441 8.05 23.12 8.87
C MET A 441 8.04 22.84 10.39
N LEU A 442 6.88 22.56 10.97
CA LEU A 442 6.73 22.34 12.41
C LEU A 442 7.32 21.00 12.89
N MET A 443 7.20 19.94 12.07
CA MET A 443 7.86 18.67 12.34
C MET A 443 9.38 18.75 12.20
N ASN A 444 9.88 19.74 11.44
CA ASN A 444 11.30 19.96 11.17
C ASN A 444 12.01 18.70 10.64
N VAL A 445 11.41 18.07 9.63
CA VAL A 445 11.89 16.83 9.01
C VAL A 445 12.27 17.05 7.54
N ASN A 446 13.25 16.28 7.08
CA ASN A 446 13.59 16.25 5.65
C ASN A 446 12.51 15.52 4.84
N LYS A 447 12.40 15.83 3.55
CA LYS A 447 11.39 15.24 2.64
C LYS A 447 11.44 13.70 2.54
N THR A 448 12.59 13.10 2.79
CA THR A 448 12.81 11.64 2.69
C THR A 448 12.70 10.90 4.02
N GLU A 449 12.40 11.60 5.12
CA GLU A 449 12.25 10.98 6.44
C GLU A 449 10.88 10.36 6.67
N ILE A 450 9.88 10.84 5.93
CA ILE A 450 8.53 10.29 5.91
C ILE A 450 8.34 9.58 4.58
N ARG A 451 7.85 8.34 4.60
CA ARG A 451 7.54 7.55 3.39
C ARG A 451 6.12 6.98 3.43
N ASN A 452 5.77 6.27 4.49
CA ASN A 452 4.47 5.62 4.67
C ASN A 452 3.55 6.56 5.44
N VAL A 453 2.54 7.10 4.77
CA VAL A 453 1.57 8.03 5.37
C VAL A 453 0.19 7.37 5.39
N MET A 454 -0.55 7.58 6.48
CA MET A 454 -1.97 7.25 6.54
C MET A 454 -2.77 8.51 6.84
N ASP A 455 -3.73 8.81 5.98
CA ASP A 455 -4.75 9.80 6.25
C ASP A 455 -5.99 9.08 6.76
N MET A 456 -6.24 9.18 8.07
CA MET A 456 -7.22 8.36 8.76
C MET A 456 -8.66 8.81 8.51
N ASN A 457 -8.85 10.05 8.05
CA ASN A 457 -10.13 10.58 7.61
C ASN A 457 -9.90 11.46 6.37
N ALA A 458 -9.78 10.79 5.22
CA ALA A 458 -9.28 11.41 4.01
C ALA A 458 -10.31 12.27 3.26
N LEU A 459 -11.60 12.16 3.61
CA LEU A 459 -12.70 12.76 2.85
C LEU A 459 -12.54 12.43 1.36
N TRP A 460 -12.24 13.41 0.50
CA TRP A 460 -11.97 13.24 -0.93
C TRP A 460 -10.49 13.44 -1.33
N GLY A 461 -9.55 13.24 -0.38
CA GLY A 461 -8.11 13.09 -0.66
C GLY A 461 -7.32 14.39 -0.78
N GLY A 462 -7.81 15.50 -0.21
CA GLY A 462 -7.14 16.82 -0.28
C GLY A 462 -5.74 16.82 0.32
N PHE A 463 -5.56 16.21 1.50
CA PHE A 463 -4.27 16.09 2.17
C PHE A 463 -3.27 15.26 1.36
N ALA A 464 -3.66 14.08 0.87
CA ALA A 464 -2.80 13.25 0.03
C ALA A 464 -2.42 13.93 -1.30
N ALA A 465 -3.33 14.69 -1.91
CA ALA A 465 -3.02 15.44 -3.12
C ALA A 465 -1.97 16.54 -2.86
N ALA A 466 -2.04 17.22 -1.72
CA ALA A 466 -1.03 18.20 -1.31
C ALA A 466 0.36 17.56 -1.08
N LEU A 467 0.42 16.27 -0.80
CA LEU A 467 1.65 15.50 -0.63
C LEU A 467 2.29 15.02 -1.93
N ASN A 468 1.71 15.29 -3.11
CA ASN A 468 2.19 14.72 -4.37
C ASN A 468 3.64 15.12 -4.75
N SER A 469 4.15 16.23 -4.22
CA SER A 469 5.55 16.65 -4.43
C SER A 469 6.56 15.99 -3.48
N TYR A 470 6.08 15.15 -2.55
CA TYR A 470 6.90 14.42 -1.59
C TYR A 470 7.01 12.95 -2.03
N PRO A 471 8.13 12.27 -1.72
CA PRO A 471 8.34 10.85 -2.07
C PRO A 471 7.55 9.90 -1.16
N VAL A 472 6.30 10.22 -0.85
CA VAL A 472 5.43 9.46 0.06
C VAL A 472 4.39 8.65 -0.72
N TRP A 473 3.83 7.64 -0.08
CA TRP A 473 2.56 7.07 -0.49
C TRP A 473 1.58 7.22 0.67
N VAL A 474 0.31 7.42 0.33
CA VAL A 474 -0.73 7.70 1.32
C VAL A 474 -1.80 6.62 1.25
N MET A 475 -2.02 5.93 2.36
CA MET A 475 -3.24 5.16 2.57
C MET A 475 -4.35 6.14 2.97
N ASN A 476 -5.23 6.47 2.04
CA ASN A 476 -6.38 7.33 2.32
C ASN A 476 -7.53 6.51 2.87
N VAL A 477 -7.88 6.71 4.13
CA VAL A 477 -8.97 5.98 4.78
C VAL A 477 -10.22 6.84 4.82
N VAL A 478 -11.33 6.28 4.34
CA VAL A 478 -12.66 6.86 4.54
C VAL A 478 -13.37 6.01 5.60
N PRO A 479 -13.76 6.58 6.75
CA PRO A 479 -14.51 5.86 7.77
C PRO A 479 -15.76 5.22 7.17
N SER A 480 -16.04 3.96 7.48
CA SER A 480 -17.16 3.19 6.90
C SER A 480 -18.54 3.75 7.27
N THR A 481 -18.58 4.69 8.22
CA THR A 481 -19.74 5.40 8.74
C THR A 481 -20.06 6.67 7.96
N MET A 482 -19.17 7.07 7.03
CA MET A 482 -19.33 8.24 6.16
C MET A 482 -19.87 7.87 4.79
N ASP A 483 -20.32 8.87 4.04
CA ASP A 483 -20.62 8.72 2.62
C ASP A 483 -19.40 8.25 1.82
N ASP A 484 -19.63 7.58 0.69
CA ASP A 484 -18.58 7.09 -0.22
C ASP A 484 -17.87 8.24 -0.95
N THR A 485 -17.01 8.93 -0.20
CA THR A 485 -16.05 9.90 -0.71
C THR A 485 -14.81 9.23 -1.30
N LEU A 486 -14.63 7.92 -1.06
CA LEU A 486 -13.50 7.14 -1.56
C LEU A 486 -13.54 7.01 -3.09
N THR A 487 -14.73 6.99 -3.69
CA THR A 487 -14.89 7.08 -5.15
C THR A 487 -14.23 8.35 -5.74
N ALA A 488 -14.30 9.49 -5.03
CA ALA A 488 -13.62 10.72 -5.46
C ALA A 488 -12.09 10.61 -5.33
N ILE A 489 -11.58 9.95 -4.29
CA ILE A 489 -10.15 9.69 -4.08
C ILE A 489 -9.59 8.86 -5.25
N TYR A 490 -10.23 7.74 -5.58
CA TYR A 490 -9.82 6.92 -6.73
C TYR A 490 -10.00 7.66 -8.06
N GLY A 491 -10.99 8.56 -8.15
CA GLY A 491 -11.19 9.50 -9.26
C GLY A 491 -10.01 10.46 -9.47
N ARG A 492 -9.26 10.80 -8.43
CA ARG A 492 -8.06 11.64 -8.48
C ARG A 492 -6.75 10.87 -8.75
N GLY A 493 -6.81 9.54 -8.88
CA GLY A 493 -5.62 8.71 -9.04
C GLY A 493 -4.88 8.44 -7.73
N LEU A 494 -5.59 8.47 -6.60
CA LEU A 494 -5.09 8.19 -5.26
C LEU A 494 -5.62 6.84 -4.76
N LEU A 495 -4.87 6.19 -3.88
CA LEU A 495 -5.24 4.91 -3.28
C LEU A 495 -5.86 5.10 -1.91
N GLY A 496 -6.78 4.21 -1.54
CA GLY A 496 -7.40 4.24 -0.23
C GLY A 496 -8.27 3.03 0.06
N ALA A 497 -8.84 2.98 1.26
CA ALA A 497 -9.73 1.92 1.69
C ALA A 497 -10.82 2.44 2.63
N PHE A 498 -11.98 1.78 2.65
CA PHE A 498 -12.93 1.93 3.75
C PHE A 498 -12.42 1.24 5.01
N HIS A 499 -12.73 1.79 6.17
CA HIS A 499 -12.40 1.17 7.45
C HIS A 499 -13.30 1.65 8.59
N ASP A 500 -13.63 0.76 9.53
CA ASP A 500 -14.23 1.15 10.81
C ASP A 500 -13.13 1.33 11.86
N TRP A 501 -12.90 2.57 12.30
CA TRP A 501 -11.89 2.89 13.31
C TRP A 501 -12.18 2.33 14.70
N CYS A 502 -13.37 1.78 14.92
CA CYS A 502 -13.67 0.96 16.08
C CYS A 502 -13.18 -0.48 15.97
N GLU A 503 -12.50 -0.83 14.88
CA GLU A 503 -11.75 -2.05 14.72
C GLU A 503 -10.27 -1.79 14.38
N PRO A 504 -9.35 -2.68 14.78
CA PRO A 504 -7.92 -2.56 14.44
C PRO A 504 -7.65 -2.65 12.93
N PHE A 505 -6.88 -1.77 12.31
CA PHE A 505 -6.62 -1.77 10.87
C PHE A 505 -5.86 -3.01 10.40
N SER A 506 -6.13 -3.50 9.18
CA SER A 506 -5.48 -4.68 8.59
C SER A 506 -4.04 -4.39 8.11
N THR A 507 -3.14 -4.09 9.05
CA THR A 507 -1.73 -3.80 8.82
C THR A 507 -0.85 -4.34 9.96
N TYR A 508 0.44 -4.52 9.68
CA TYR A 508 1.43 -4.89 10.68
C TYR A 508 1.70 -3.74 11.65
N PRO A 509 2.11 -4.01 12.90
CA PRO A 509 2.60 -2.96 13.77
C PRO A 509 3.80 -2.22 13.17
N ARG A 510 3.95 -0.93 13.47
CA ARG A 510 5.08 -0.09 13.03
C ARG A 510 5.23 -0.01 11.50
N SER A 511 4.12 0.21 10.81
CA SER A 511 4.05 0.29 9.35
C SER A 511 4.07 1.71 8.80
N TYR A 512 3.69 2.72 9.59
CA TYR A 512 3.54 4.11 9.12
C TYR A 512 4.51 5.06 9.81
N ASP A 513 5.03 6.03 9.06
CA ASP A 513 5.91 7.10 9.55
C ASP A 513 5.10 8.32 10.00
N LEU A 514 3.93 8.54 9.39
CA LEU A 514 3.02 9.64 9.69
C LEU A 514 1.56 9.17 9.68
N LEU A 515 0.84 9.46 10.76
CA LEU A 515 -0.61 9.34 10.85
C LEU A 515 -1.23 10.74 10.87
N HIS A 516 -2.20 11.00 10.01
CA HIS A 516 -2.97 12.25 9.99
C HIS A 516 -4.42 11.96 10.36
N ALA A 517 -4.93 12.66 11.38
CA ALA A 517 -6.30 12.52 11.87
C ALA A 517 -6.97 13.90 11.92
N SER A 518 -7.87 14.17 10.97
CA SER A 518 -8.63 15.42 10.89
C SER A 518 -10.10 15.16 11.17
N TYR A 519 -10.62 15.67 12.28
CA TYR A 519 -11.98 15.47 12.79
C TYR A 519 -12.40 13.99 12.85
N LEU A 520 -11.43 13.11 13.12
CA LEU A 520 -11.64 11.66 13.18
C LEU A 520 -12.43 11.28 14.43
N PHE A 521 -12.05 11.82 15.59
CA PHE A 521 -12.61 11.41 16.87
C PHE A 521 -14.00 11.99 17.10
N SER A 522 -14.24 13.24 16.69
CA SER A 522 -15.58 13.84 16.72
C SER A 522 -16.58 13.05 15.87
N HIS A 523 -16.18 12.59 14.68
CA HIS A 523 -17.01 11.74 13.83
C HIS A 523 -17.37 10.40 14.48
N ASN A 524 -16.41 9.75 15.15
CA ASN A 524 -16.61 8.42 15.74
C ASN A 524 -17.49 8.40 17.00
N LYS A 525 -17.74 9.53 17.67
CA LYS A 525 -18.50 9.61 18.94
C LYS A 525 -19.95 9.08 18.85
N GLY A 526 -20.56 9.05 17.67
CA GLY A 526 -21.99 8.76 17.50
C GLY A 526 -22.34 7.33 17.05
N HIS A 527 -21.37 6.53 16.61
CA HIS A 527 -21.67 5.35 15.78
C HIS A 527 -21.54 4.00 16.50
N ASN A 528 -20.83 3.94 17.63
CA ASN A 528 -20.72 2.75 18.47
C ASN A 528 -20.39 3.14 19.92
N ASN A 529 -21.39 3.09 20.82
CA ASN A 529 -21.26 3.51 22.23
C ASN A 529 -20.15 2.78 23.02
N ASN A 530 -19.55 1.71 22.48
CA ASN A 530 -18.55 0.91 23.17
C ASN A 530 -17.09 1.23 22.77
N CYS A 531 -16.89 2.01 21.72
CA CYS A 531 -15.58 2.35 21.15
C CYS A 531 -15.14 3.74 21.63
N LEU A 532 -14.04 3.81 22.36
CA LEU A 532 -13.56 5.04 23.00
C LEU A 532 -12.32 5.60 22.29
N LEU A 533 -12.00 6.88 22.54
CA LEU A 533 -10.83 7.51 21.92
C LEU A 533 -9.53 6.79 22.26
N GLU A 534 -9.44 6.20 23.46
CA GLU A 534 -8.29 5.43 23.93
C GLU A 534 -8.05 4.18 23.07
N ASP A 535 -9.12 3.56 22.54
CA ASP A 535 -9.02 2.41 21.66
C ASP A 535 -8.41 2.82 20.30
N VAL A 536 -8.84 3.96 19.74
CA VAL A 536 -8.28 4.52 18.50
C VAL A 536 -6.83 4.97 18.70
N MET A 537 -6.51 5.64 19.82
CA MET A 537 -5.13 6.02 20.16
C MET A 537 -4.20 4.81 20.28
N LEU A 538 -4.69 3.69 20.83
CA LEU A 538 -3.92 2.46 20.92
C LEU A 538 -3.65 1.85 19.54
N GLU A 539 -4.63 1.88 18.64
CA GLU A 539 -4.45 1.43 17.26
C GLU A 539 -3.48 2.33 16.49
N MET A 540 -3.56 3.65 16.68
CA MET A 540 -2.56 4.60 16.15
C MET A 540 -1.15 4.26 16.65
N ASP A 541 -0.99 3.97 17.96
CA ASP A 541 0.30 3.56 18.50
C ASP A 541 0.81 2.28 17.83
N ARG A 542 -0.03 1.25 17.71
CA ARG A 542 0.35 -0.03 17.11
C ARG A 542 0.87 0.16 15.69
N MET A 543 0.17 0.93 14.86
CA MET A 543 0.52 1.15 13.45
C MET A 543 1.74 2.06 13.26
N LEU A 544 1.99 3.00 14.17
CA LEU A 544 3.04 4.00 14.04
C LEU A 544 4.42 3.46 14.40
N ARG A 545 5.41 3.78 13.57
CA ARG A 545 6.83 3.48 13.81
C ARG A 545 7.38 4.26 15.00
N PRO A 546 8.40 3.73 15.71
CA PRO A 546 9.20 4.53 16.62
C PRO A 546 9.71 5.80 15.93
N GLU A 547 9.66 6.93 16.63
CA GLU A 547 9.96 8.28 16.11
C GLU A 547 9.00 8.82 15.03
N GLY A 548 7.98 8.06 14.65
CA GLY A 548 6.94 8.51 13.73
C GLY A 548 6.07 9.63 14.32
N PHE A 549 5.39 10.33 13.42
CA PHE A 549 4.57 11.51 13.73
C PHE A 549 3.08 11.22 13.69
N ILE A 550 2.34 11.94 14.52
CA ILE A 550 0.88 11.99 14.49
C ILE A 550 0.46 13.45 14.41
N ILE A 551 -0.38 13.80 13.44
CA ILE A 551 -0.96 15.13 13.33
C ILE A 551 -2.45 15.01 13.58
N ILE A 552 -2.95 15.74 14.58
CA ILE A 552 -4.35 15.67 15.00
C ILE A 552 -4.97 17.06 14.95
N ARG A 553 -6.13 17.16 14.29
CA ARG A 553 -7.06 18.28 14.36
C ARG A 553 -8.42 17.76 14.76
N ASP A 554 -9.00 18.32 15.81
CA ASP A 554 -10.33 17.93 16.26
C ASP A 554 -10.91 18.97 17.23
N GLU A 555 -12.11 18.71 17.74
CA GLU A 555 -12.75 19.54 18.76
C GLU A 555 -11.85 19.76 19.99
N GLU A 556 -11.87 20.96 20.56
CA GLU A 556 -11.02 21.36 21.69
C GLU A 556 -11.06 20.38 22.87
N ARG A 557 -12.25 19.88 23.23
CA ARG A 557 -12.43 18.88 24.30
C ARG A 557 -11.67 17.57 24.02
N ILE A 558 -11.67 17.12 22.77
CA ILE A 558 -10.94 15.92 22.35
C ILE A 558 -9.45 16.21 22.37
N MET A 559 -9.03 17.35 21.83
CA MET A 559 -7.63 17.77 21.81
C MET A 559 -7.04 17.86 23.22
N SER A 560 -7.76 18.45 24.17
CA SER A 560 -7.35 18.48 25.58
C SER A 560 -7.19 17.07 26.16
N ARG A 561 -8.16 16.18 25.91
CA ARG A 561 -8.11 14.80 26.39
C ARG A 561 -6.94 14.02 25.80
N ILE A 562 -6.67 14.17 24.50
CA ILE A 562 -5.54 13.51 23.81
C ILE A 562 -4.23 14.03 24.38
N LYS A 563 -4.09 15.34 24.61
CA LYS A 563 -2.90 15.95 25.22
C LYS A 563 -2.58 15.37 26.60
N ASP A 564 -3.61 15.12 27.41
CA ASP A 564 -3.45 14.49 28.74
C ASP A 564 -3.07 13.00 28.66
N LEU A 565 -3.56 12.30 27.64
CA LEU A 565 -3.35 10.86 27.49
C LEU A 565 -2.05 10.50 26.76
N ALA A 566 -1.65 11.26 25.76
CA ALA A 566 -0.55 10.94 24.87
C ALA A 566 0.78 10.62 25.59
N PRO A 567 1.18 11.31 26.69
CA PRO A 567 2.35 10.90 27.46
C PRO A 567 2.25 9.48 28.05
N LYS A 568 1.05 9.01 28.38
CA LYS A 568 0.79 7.63 28.85
C LYS A 568 1.00 6.59 27.76
N PHE A 569 0.91 6.99 26.49
CA PHE A 569 1.23 6.18 25.31
C PHE A 569 2.70 6.34 24.87
N LEU A 570 3.53 7.03 25.65
CA LEU A 570 4.92 7.33 25.31
C LEU A 570 5.07 8.22 24.07
N TRP A 571 4.16 9.19 23.91
CA TRP A 571 4.23 10.20 22.86
C TRP A 571 4.66 11.55 23.46
N ASP A 572 5.58 12.23 22.78
CA ASP A 572 5.82 13.66 23.00
C ASP A 572 4.77 14.46 22.23
N VAL A 573 4.27 15.55 22.80
CA VAL A 573 3.15 16.32 22.25
C VAL A 573 3.48 17.80 22.21
N ASN A 574 3.38 18.38 21.01
CA ASN A 574 3.43 19.82 20.81
C ASN A 574 2.08 20.32 20.31
N SER A 575 1.63 21.46 20.84
CA SER A 575 0.38 22.11 20.45
C SER A 575 0.69 23.41 19.72
N TYR A 576 0.06 23.60 18.57
CA TYR A 576 0.22 24.77 17.71
C TYR A 576 -1.15 25.36 17.38
N GLN A 577 -1.18 26.65 17.06
CA GLN A 577 -2.38 27.32 16.55
C GLN A 577 -2.22 27.52 15.05
N LEU A 578 -3.08 26.87 14.26
CA LEU A 578 -3.10 26.97 12.80
C LEU A 578 -4.48 27.40 12.32
N ARG A 579 -4.58 27.86 11.07
CA ARG A 579 -5.88 28.24 10.50
C ARG A 579 -6.71 27.00 10.16
N ASN A 580 -8.01 27.05 10.43
CA ASN A 580 -8.99 26.08 9.92
C ASN A 580 -9.49 26.51 8.52
N LYS A 581 -10.45 25.76 7.95
CA LYS A 581 -11.04 26.07 6.63
C LYS A 581 -11.83 27.39 6.60
N HIS A 582 -12.33 27.85 7.74
CA HIS A 582 -13.02 29.13 7.91
C HIS A 582 -12.06 30.29 8.23
N ASN A 583 -10.74 30.05 8.14
CA ASN A 583 -9.69 31.01 8.47
C ASN A 583 -9.69 31.48 9.94
N GLU A 584 -10.26 30.70 10.84
CA GLU A 584 -10.20 30.90 12.29
C GLU A 584 -9.02 30.11 12.87
N ASN A 585 -8.54 30.51 14.05
CA ASN A 585 -7.48 29.78 14.73
C ASN A 585 -8.04 28.49 15.34
N GLU A 586 -7.34 27.39 15.10
CA GLU A 586 -7.65 26.05 15.60
C GLU A 586 -6.38 25.43 16.20
N SER A 587 -6.54 24.72 17.32
CA SER A 587 -5.46 23.97 17.94
C SER A 587 -5.16 22.71 17.13
N VAL A 588 -3.88 22.49 16.85
CA VAL A 588 -3.35 21.30 16.19
C VAL A 588 -2.33 20.65 17.10
N LEU A 589 -2.44 19.34 17.29
CA LEU A 589 -1.43 18.56 18.00
C LEU A 589 -0.52 17.89 16.98
N ILE A 590 0.78 18.04 17.18
CA ILE A 590 1.81 17.24 16.51
C ILE A 590 2.48 16.42 17.59
N CYS A 591 2.24 15.11 17.55
CA CYS A 591 2.83 14.16 18.46
C CYS A 591 3.97 13.40 17.79
N ARG A 592 4.99 13.00 18.56
CA ARG A 592 6.07 12.12 18.11
C ARG A 592 6.18 10.93 19.05
N LYS A 593 6.13 9.71 18.50
CA LYS A 593 6.24 8.49 19.31
C LYS A 593 7.69 8.28 19.75
N LYS A 594 7.92 8.03 21.03
CA LYS A 594 9.27 7.75 21.55
C LYS A 594 9.79 6.42 21.03
N PHE A 595 11.11 6.34 20.85
CA PHE A 595 11.77 5.07 20.63
C PHE A 595 12.19 4.46 21.97
N TRP A 596 11.66 3.27 22.25
CA TRP A 596 11.87 2.52 23.49
C TRP A 596 12.00 1.02 23.19
N ALA A 597 12.57 0.27 24.13
CA ALA A 597 12.70 -1.19 24.07
C ALA A 597 12.52 -1.79 25.48
N ILE A 598 12.13 -3.06 25.54
CA ILE A 598 12.14 -3.84 26.79
C ILE A 598 13.59 -4.27 27.03
N VAL A 599 14.16 -3.88 28.18
CA VAL A 599 15.54 -4.19 28.59
C VAL A 599 15.56 -5.37 29.54
#